data_AF-A0A929VDD9-F1
#
_entry.id   AF-A0A929VDD9-F1
#
_cell.length_a   1.000
_cell.length_b   1.000
_cell.length_c   1.000
_cell.angle_alpha   90.00
_cell.angle_beta   90.00
_cell.angle_gamma   90.00
#
_symmetry.space_group_name_H-M   'P 1'
#
loop_
_entity.id
_entity.type
_entity.pdbx_description
1 polymer ?
#
loop_
_entity_poly.entity_id
_entity_poly.type
_entity_poly.pdbx_seq_one_letter_code
_entity_poly.pdbx_strand_id
1 'polypeptide(L)' 'MSINFAEMIKKYRENEIYIEVKEGNLLIRKRAGTLTEEQKEFLKLHKEEIVAALEAGGAEKRFPLTDIQAAYF' A
#
# COMPACT_ATOMS: atom_id res chain seq x y z
N MET A 1 -14.61 12.78 -7.61
CA MET A 1 -14.57 11.44 -6.99
C MET A 1 -13.20 11.29 -6.38
N SER A 2 -13.09 11.13 -5.06
CA SER A 2 -11.80 10.91 -4.42
C SER A 2 -11.40 9.46 -4.63
N ILE A 3 -10.25 9.22 -5.25
CA ILE A 3 -9.70 7.88 -5.42
C ILE A 3 -9.29 7.37 -4.03
N ASN A 4 -9.87 6.25 -3.59
CA ASN A 4 -9.48 5.63 -2.33
C ASN A 4 -8.28 4.70 -2.57
N PHE A 5 -7.07 5.26 -2.39
CA PHE A 5 -5.83 4.51 -2.58
C PHE A 5 -5.71 3.30 -1.63
N ALA A 6 -6.26 3.37 -0.42
CA ALA A 6 -6.23 2.26 0.53
C ALA A 6 -7.03 1.04 0.03
N GLU A 7 -8.24 1.27 -0.50
CA GLU A 7 -9.04 0.20 -1.11
C GLU A 7 -8.38 -0.38 -2.36
N MET A 8 -7.73 0.47 -3.18
CA MET A 8 -6.99 0.02 -4.35
C MET A 8 -5.82 -0.90 -3.97
N ILE A 9 -5.00 -0.48 -2.98
CA ILE A 9 -3.88 -1.28 -2.50
C ILE A 9 -4.36 -2.61 -1.93
N LYS A 10 -5.51 -2.64 -1.24
CA LYS A 10 -6.13 -3.88 -0.76
C LYS A 10 -6.48 -4.82 -1.91
N LYS A 11 -7.15 -4.32 -2.96
CA LYS A 11 -7.45 -5.10 -4.17
C LYS A 11 -6.19 -5.62 -4.87
N TYR A 12 -5.13 -4.81 -4.93
CA TYR A 12 -3.86 -5.26 -5.47
C TYR A 12 -3.24 -6.39 -4.64
N ARG A 13 -3.32 -6.30 -3.31
CA ARG A 13 -2.87 -7.37 -2.42
C ARG A 13 -3.62 -8.69 -2.64
N GLU A 14 -4.92 -8.62 -2.89
CA GLU A 14 -5.75 -9.79 -3.25
C GLU A 14 -5.31 -10.43 -4.59
N ASN A 15 -4.71 -9.64 -5.48
CA ASN A 15 -4.15 -10.08 -6.77
C ASN A 15 -2.64 -10.36 -6.70
N GLU A 16 -2.10 -10.63 -5.51
CA GLU A 16 -0.67 -10.90 -5.27
C GLU A 16 0.27 -9.74 -5.71
N ILE A 17 -0.24 -8.51 -5.73
CA ILE A 17 0.52 -7.28 -6.00
C ILE A 17 0.70 -6.55 -4.67
N TYR A 18 1.95 -6.47 -4.22
CA TYR A 18 2.34 -5.78 -3.00
C TYR A 18 2.98 -4.44 -3.37
N ILE A 19 2.46 -3.36 -2.78
CA ILE A 19 2.96 -2.00 -2.98
C ILE A 19 3.45 -1.50 -1.63
N GLU A 20 4.71 -1.09 -1.59
CA GLU A 20 5.39 -0.60 -0.40
C GLU A 20 6.11 0.71 -0.74
N VAL A 21 6.29 1.60 0.24
CA VAL A 21 7.15 2.78 0.08
C VAL A 21 8.42 2.56 0.88
N LYS A 22 9.57 2.78 0.25
CA LYS A 22 10.87 2.76 0.91
C LYS A 22 11.65 4.00 0.51
N GLU A 23 11.99 4.82 1.50
CA GLU A 23 12.80 6.04 1.30
C GLU A 23 12.22 6.96 0.21
N GLY A 24 10.90 7.19 0.23
CA GLY A 24 10.20 8.00 -0.77
C GLY A 24 10.02 7.33 -2.14
N ASN A 25 10.43 6.07 -2.30
CA ASN A 25 10.30 5.32 -3.54
C ASN A 25 9.21 4.26 -3.44
N LEU A 26 8.32 4.23 -4.43
CA LEU A 26 7.28 3.21 -4.57
C LEU A 26 7.88 1.90 -5.08
N LEU A 27 7.92 0.88 -4.24
CA LEU A 27 8.31 -0.48 -4.56
C LEU A 27 7.05 -1.31 -4.85
N ILE A 28 6.99 -1.90 -6.03
CA ILE A 28 5.89 -2.78 -6.43
C ILE A 28 6.45 -4.19 -6.63
N ARG A 29 6.05 -5.12 -5.78
CA ARG A 29 6.31 -6.56 -5.95
C ARG A 29 5.06 -7.20 -6.54
N LYS A 30 5.21 -7.83 -7.69
CA LYS A 30 4.11 -8.49 -8.40
C LYS A 30 4.61 -9.76 -9.06
N ARG A 31 3.69 -10.71 -9.25
CA ARG A 31 3.93 -11.85 -10.13
C ARG A 31 3.91 -11.40 -11.59
N ALA A 32 4.65 -12.07 -12.46
CA ALA A 32 4.64 -11.76 -13.89
C ALA A 32 3.22 -11.93 -14.45
N GLY A 33 2.71 -10.90 -15.15
CA GLY A 33 1.39 -10.93 -15.79
C GLY A 33 0.20 -10.45 -14.94
N THR A 34 0.37 -10.09 -13.65
CA THR A 34 -0.77 -9.67 -12.81
C THR A 34 -1.14 -8.19 -12.93
N LEU A 35 -0.23 -7.35 -13.41
CA LEU A 35 -0.45 -5.90 -13.53
C LEU A 35 -0.63 -5.50 -14.99
N THR A 36 -1.80 -4.94 -15.33
CA THR A 36 -2.11 -4.47 -16.69
C THR A 36 -1.39 -3.17 -17.04
N GLU A 37 -1.35 -2.82 -18.32
CA GLU A 37 -0.75 -1.56 -18.82
C GLU A 37 -1.43 -0.34 -18.18
N GLU A 38 -2.77 -0.31 -18.16
CA GLU A 38 -3.56 0.76 -17.53
C GLU A 38 -3.23 0.93 -16.04
N GLN A 39 -3.07 -0.17 -15.31
CA GLN A 39 -2.69 -0.11 -13.89
C GLN A 39 -1.27 0.43 -13.70
N LYS A 40 -0.33 0.13 -14.60
CA LYS A 40 1.02 0.71 -14.55
C LYS A 40 0.98 2.22 -14.79
N GLU A 41 0.21 2.67 -15.77
CA GLU A 41 0.07 4.10 -16.07
C GLU A 41 -0.59 4.84 -14.91
N PHE A 42 -1.63 4.26 -14.33
CA PHE A 42 -2.29 4.81 -13.14
C PHE A 42 -1.33 4.94 -11.95
N LEU A 43 -0.57 3.88 -11.64
CA LEU A 43 0.42 3.90 -10.56
C LEU A 43 1.55 4.90 -10.78
N LYS A 44 1.91 5.17 -12.05
CA LYS A 44 2.90 6.21 -12.40
C LYS A 44 2.32 7.61 -12.24
N LEU A 45 1.09 7.83 -12.73
CA LEU A 45 0.44 9.14 -12.71
C LEU A 45 0.09 9.58 -11.29
N HIS A 46 -0.33 8.64 -10.45
CA HIS A 46 -0.68 8.88 -9.05
C HIS A 46 0.43 8.46 -8.06
N LYS A 47 1.67 8.32 -8.53
CA LYS A 47 2.79 7.83 -7.70
C LYS A 47 2.92 8.62 -6.40
N GLU A 48 2.92 9.95 -6.49
CA GLU A 48 3.13 10.83 -5.32
C GLU A 48 1.96 10.75 -4.34
N GLU A 49 0.73 10.69 -4.83
CA GLU A 49 -0.46 10.53 -3.98
C GLU A 49 -0.50 9.16 -3.30
N ILE A 50 -0.10 8.10 -4.00
CA ILE A 50 -0.01 6.74 -3.44
C ILE A 50 1.09 6.68 -2.39
N VAL A 51 2.25 7.30 -2.65
CA VAL A 51 3.34 7.41 -1.68
C VAL A 51 2.85 8.15 -0.44
N ALA A 52 2.23 9.32 -0.62
CA ALA A 52 1.68 10.09 0.48
C ALA A 52 0.60 9.32 1.25
N ALA A 53 -0.28 8.56 0.57
CA ALA A 53 -1.30 7.73 1.20
C ALA A 53 -0.70 6.54 1.95
N LEU A 54 0.36 5.91 1.43
CA LEU A 54 1.08 4.81 2.07
C LEU A 54 1.96 5.28 3.23
N GLU A 55 2.51 6.49 3.17
CA GLU A 55 3.25 7.11 4.27
C GLU A 55 2.31 7.64 5.36
N ALA A 56 1.19 8.27 4.97
CA ALA A 56 0.16 8.73 5.89
C ALA A 56 -0.59 7.55 6.56
N GLY A 57 -0.91 6.50 5.80
CA GLY A 57 -1.47 5.25 6.34
C GLY A 57 -0.41 4.36 7.00
N GLY A 58 0.86 4.51 6.63
CA GLY A 58 2.02 3.88 7.28
C GLY A 58 2.37 4.51 8.62
N ALA A 59 1.90 5.74 8.89
CA ALA A 59 1.98 6.38 10.20
C ALA A 59 1.00 5.77 11.23
N GLU A 60 0.13 4.83 10.85
CA GLU A 60 -0.52 3.90 11.80
C GLU A 60 0.45 2.79 12.30
N LYS A 61 1.70 2.77 11.84
CA LYS A 61 2.81 2.05 12.52
C LYS A 61 3.66 2.97 13.39
N ARG A 62 3.01 3.90 14.11
CA ARG A 62 3.54 4.52 15.32
C ARG A 62 2.57 4.46 16.49
N PHE A 63 1.77 3.40 16.57
CA PHE A 63 1.45 2.79 17.86
C PHE A 63 1.63 1.27 17.73
N PRO A 64 2.27 0.62 18.71
CA PRO A 64 2.32 -0.82 18.72
C PRO A 64 0.91 -1.31 19.07
N LEU A 65 0.12 -1.68 18.07
CA LEU A 65 -0.84 -2.78 18.27
C LEU A 65 -0.04 -4.08 18.27
N THR A 66 0.85 -4.20 19.26
CA THR A 66 1.21 -5.50 19.77
C THR A 66 -0.04 -6.00 20.49
N ASP A 67 -0.62 -7.08 19.99
CA ASP A 67 -1.55 -7.96 20.67
C ASP A 67 -0.94 -8.56 21.97
N ILE A 68 -0.45 -7.72 22.88
CA ILE A 68 -0.03 -8.05 24.25
C ILE A 68 -0.85 -7.20 25.24
N GLN A 69 -2.16 -7.10 24.97
CA GLN A 69 -3.16 -6.92 26.03
C GLN A 69 -4.05 -8.17 26.20
N ALA A 70 -3.64 -9.30 25.62
CA ALA A 70 -4.18 -10.62 25.96
C ALA A 70 -3.18 -11.35 26.87
N ALA A 71 -3.49 -11.35 28.17
CA ALA A 71 -2.88 -12.15 29.25
C ALA A 71 -1.42 -11.84 29.64
N TYR A 72 -1.24 -11.10 30.74
CA TYR A 72 -0.43 -11.46 31.93
C TYR A 72 -0.34 -10.27 32.90
N PHE A 73 -1.41 -10.03 33.67
CA PHE A 73 -1.47 -9.92 35.15
C PHE A 73 -2.88 -9.52 35.58
#